data_AF-A0A6I5CMH3-F1
#
_entry.id   AF-A0A6I5CMH3-F1
#
_cell.length_a   1.000
_cell.length_b   1.000
_cell.length_c   1.000
_cell.angle_alpha   90.00
_cell.angle_beta   90.00
_cell.angle_gamma   90.00
#
_symmetry.space_group_name_H-M   'P 1'
#
loop_
_entity.id
_entity.type
_entity.pdbx_description
1 polymer ?
#
loop_
_entity_poly.entity_id
_entity_poly.type
_entity_poly.pdbx_seq_one_letter_code
_entity_poly.pdbx_strand_id
1 'polypeptide(L)'
;GDTHADAALGELASCGLVSPVGSRHRLAAGVLTQLEAAGYGDDAAEQADSAARHYAWWAAHPSVTPERVTAEADAVLAALAVLVPLTAPPAEGEESTAVHLARAAAPAFAAGLGWSAWERALRFGTEASRLAGQVADQAYFHHELGILALCGGLLDRARAELEASIGLRGALSDRRGT
;
A
#
# COMPACT_ATOMS: atom_id res chain seq x y z
N GLY A 1 16.88 -3.17 16.89
CA GLY A 1 16.36 -4.52 16.71
C GLY A 1 15.89 -5.00 18.06
N ASP A 2 14.77 -5.72 18.09
CA ASP A 2 14.47 -6.59 19.20
C ASP A 2 15.37 -7.83 19.07
N THR A 3 16.23 -8.08 20.06
CA THR A 3 17.20 -9.19 20.03
C THR A 3 16.52 -10.54 19.81
N HIS A 4 15.26 -10.70 20.25
CA HIS A 4 14.49 -11.92 20.03
C HIS A 4 14.06 -12.06 18.56
N ALA A 5 13.70 -10.96 17.90
CA ALA A 5 13.35 -10.96 16.49
C ALA A 5 14.57 -11.22 15.60
N ASP A 6 15.72 -10.63 15.94
CA ASP A 6 16.98 -10.83 15.20
C ASP A 6 17.46 -12.30 15.31
N ALA A 7 17.30 -12.92 16.48
CA ALA A 7 17.59 -14.34 16.69
C ALA A 7 16.67 -15.25 15.85
N ALA A 8 15.37 -15.01 15.86
CA ALA A 8 14.41 -15.79 15.07
C ALA A 8 14.68 -15.71 13.56
N LEU A 9 15.04 -14.53 13.05
CA LEU A 9 15.39 -14.38 11.63
C LEU A 9 16.66 -15.16 11.26
N GLY A 10 17.66 -15.17 12.15
CA GLY A 10 18.86 -16.00 12.00
C GLY A 10 18.54 -17.50 11.97
N GLU A 11 17.62 -17.96 12.82
CA GLU A 11 17.17 -19.35 12.83
C GLU A 11 16.45 -19.73 11.52
N LEU A 12 15.52 -18.90 11.05
CA LEU A 12 14.83 -19.10 9.77
C LEU A 12 15.81 -19.18 8.58
N ALA A 13 16.83 -18.32 8.57
CA ALA A 13 17.87 -18.34 7.55
C ALA A 13 18.73 -19.61 7.64
N SER A 14 19.11 -20.03 8.84
CA SER A 14 19.90 -21.25 9.07
C SER A 14 19.17 -22.52 8.64
N CYS A 15 17.83 -22.53 8.76
CA CYS A 15 16.96 -23.61 8.29
C CYS A 15 16.64 -23.53 6.78
N GLY A 16 17.13 -22.52 6.07
CA GLY A 16 16.85 -22.34 4.63
C GLY A 16 15.40 -21.92 4.32
N LEU A 17 14.65 -21.45 5.33
CA LEU A 17 13.25 -21.03 5.17
C LEU A 17 13.13 -19.63 4.57
N VAL A 18 14.17 -18.81 4.75
CA VAL A 18 14.29 -17.49 4.16
C VAL A 18 15.64 -17.30 3.48
N SER A 19 15.69 -16.40 2.51
CA SER A 19 16.91 -15.96 1.83
C SER A 19 17.01 -14.44 1.82
N PRO A 20 18.20 -13.85 2.01
CA PRO A 20 18.37 -12.41 1.98
C PRO A 20 18.18 -11.86 0.55
N VAL A 21 17.53 -10.69 0.46
CA VAL A 21 17.32 -9.90 -0.75
C VAL A 21 17.63 -8.44 -0.40
N GLY A 22 18.87 -8.01 -0.61
CA GLY A 22 19.34 -6.72 -0.12
C GLY A 22 19.27 -6.66 1.41
N SER A 23 18.58 -5.65 1.95
CA SER A 23 18.32 -5.51 3.38
C SER A 23 17.11 -6.31 3.89
N ARG A 24 16.47 -7.11 3.02
CA ARG A 24 15.22 -7.82 3.30
C ARG A 24 15.44 -9.33 3.25
N HIS A 25 14.39 -10.07 3.59
CA HIS A 25 14.35 -11.51 3.44
C HIS A 25 13.12 -11.90 2.65
N ARG A 26 13.24 -12.94 1.81
CA ARG A 26 12.10 -13.58 1.15
C ARG A 26 11.98 -15.01 1.61
N LEU A 27 10.75 -15.51 1.70
CA LEU A 27 10.48 -16.93 1.87
C LEU A 27 11.14 -17.74 0.74
N ALA A 28 11.72 -18.88 1.10
CA ALA A 28 12.16 -19.86 0.13
C ALA A 28 10.97 -20.42 -0.67
N ALA A 29 11.24 -20.95 -1.87
CA ALA A 29 10.20 -21.49 -2.72
C ALA A 29 9.44 -22.62 -2.00
N GLY A 30 8.10 -22.57 -2.05
CA GLY A 30 7.23 -23.56 -1.39
C GLY A 30 6.96 -23.33 0.10
N VAL A 31 7.75 -22.48 0.78
CA VAL A 31 7.54 -22.23 2.23
C VAL A 31 6.19 -21.58 2.50
N LEU A 32 5.75 -20.63 1.66
CA LEU A 32 4.41 -20.02 1.79
C LEU A 32 3.31 -21.08 1.75
N THR A 33 3.34 -21.98 0.76
CA THR A 33 2.37 -23.07 0.61
C THR A 33 2.39 -24.03 1.80
N GLN A 34 3.56 -24.27 2.39
CA GLN A 34 3.69 -25.10 3.59
C GLN A 34 3.12 -24.41 4.83
N LEU A 35 3.33 -23.11 4.98
CA LEU A 35 2.74 -22.30 6.06
C LEU A 35 1.21 -22.29 5.95
N GLU A 36 0.68 -22.05 4.76
CA GLU A 36 -0.76 -22.12 4.49
C GLU A 36 -1.34 -23.50 4.81
N ALA A 37 -0.68 -24.58 4.37
CA ALA A 37 -1.10 -25.94 4.67
C ALA A 37 -1.06 -26.29 6.17
N ALA A 38 -0.25 -25.59 6.95
CA ALA A 38 -0.18 -25.70 8.40
C ALA A 38 -1.16 -24.76 9.14
N GLY A 39 -2.00 -24.01 8.42
CA GLY A 39 -3.03 -23.13 9.00
C GLY A 39 -2.54 -21.70 9.29
N TYR A 40 -1.30 -21.33 8.95
CA TYR A 40 -0.78 -19.97 9.16
C TYR A 40 -1.39 -18.93 8.18
N GLY A 41 -2.28 -19.35 7.29
CA GLY A 41 -3.05 -18.45 6.41
C GLY A 41 -4.44 -18.09 6.95
N ASP A 42 -4.91 -18.77 8.00
CA ASP A 42 -6.31 -18.69 8.45
C ASP A 42 -6.70 -17.29 8.96
N ASP A 43 -5.74 -16.56 9.54
CA ASP A 43 -5.90 -15.21 10.07
C ASP A 43 -5.23 -14.14 9.18
N ALA A 44 -4.80 -14.48 7.96
CA ALA A 44 -4.02 -13.58 7.10
C ALA A 44 -4.70 -12.24 6.82
N ALA A 45 -6.03 -12.22 6.70
CA ALA A 45 -6.79 -10.98 6.51
C ALA A 45 -6.79 -10.08 7.76
N GLU A 46 -6.93 -10.67 8.96
CA GLU A 46 -6.89 -9.95 10.23
C GLU A 46 -5.48 -9.40 10.49
N GLN A 47 -4.45 -10.19 10.24
CA GLN A 47 -3.06 -9.77 10.34
C GLN A 47 -2.73 -8.65 9.34
N ALA A 48 -3.24 -8.74 8.11
CA ALA A 48 -3.06 -7.69 7.11
C ALA A 48 -3.77 -6.39 7.51
N ASP A 49 -4.96 -6.44 8.11
CA ASP A 49 -5.66 -5.24 8.61
C ASP A 49 -4.89 -4.61 9.78
N SER A 50 -4.42 -5.41 10.73
CA SER A 50 -3.58 -4.95 11.84
C SER A 50 -2.30 -4.28 11.35
N ALA A 51 -1.58 -4.92 10.42
CA ALA A 51 -0.39 -4.38 9.79
C ALA A 51 -0.70 -3.08 9.02
N ALA A 52 -1.82 -3.03 8.29
CA ALA A 52 -2.19 -1.85 7.53
C ALA A 52 -2.51 -0.66 8.42
N ARG A 53 -3.24 -0.84 9.52
CA ARG A 53 -3.48 0.21 10.52
C ARG A 53 -2.17 0.71 11.13
N HIS A 54 -1.26 -0.21 11.47
CA HIS A 54 0.06 0.14 11.97
C HIS A 54 0.84 0.99 10.96
N TYR A 55 1.01 0.50 9.73
CA TYR A 55 1.79 1.19 8.71
C TYR A 55 1.14 2.49 8.25
N ALA A 56 -0.18 2.60 8.23
CA ALA A 56 -0.88 3.85 7.93
C ALA A 56 -0.55 4.94 8.96
N TRP A 57 -0.69 4.61 10.25
CA TRP A 57 -0.33 5.50 11.35
C TRP A 57 1.18 5.84 11.34
N TRP A 58 2.03 4.83 11.19
CA TRP A 58 3.48 4.97 11.26
C TRP A 58 4.03 5.81 10.10
N ALA A 59 3.60 5.54 8.85
CA ALA A 59 4.05 6.28 7.67
C ALA A 59 3.61 7.75 7.70
N ALA A 60 2.49 8.06 8.35
CA ALA A 60 2.01 9.43 8.53
C ALA A 60 2.69 10.19 9.68
N HIS A 61 3.49 9.52 10.51
CA HIS A 61 4.08 10.13 11.70
C HIS A 61 5.29 11.02 11.34
N PRO A 62 5.36 12.31 11.76
CA PRO A 62 6.43 13.23 11.34
C PRO A 62 7.87 12.83 11.67
N SER A 63 8.07 11.87 12.58
CA SER A 63 9.40 11.35 12.94
C SER A 63 9.91 10.25 11.99
N VAL A 64 9.06 9.75 11.10
CA VAL A 64 9.40 8.70 10.15
C VAL A 64 9.79 9.33 8.82
N THR A 65 11.00 9.07 8.36
CA THR A 65 11.50 9.63 7.10
C THR A 65 11.00 8.82 5.90
N PRO A 66 10.89 9.44 4.70
CA PRO A 66 10.52 8.74 3.47
C PRO A 66 11.37 7.50 3.16
N GLU A 67 12.67 7.55 3.46
CA GLU A 67 13.60 6.43 3.26
C GLU A 67 13.25 5.25 4.17
N ARG A 68 12.83 5.51 5.41
CA ARG A 68 12.37 4.47 6.33
C ARG A 68 11.10 3.83 5.83
N VAL A 69 10.12 4.61 5.38
CA VAL A 69 8.88 4.05 4.81
C VAL A 69 9.18 3.22 3.55
N THR A 70 10.06 3.70 2.69
CA THR A 70 10.48 3.00 1.47
C THR A 70 11.22 1.69 1.77
N ALA A 71 11.97 1.61 2.86
CA ALA A 71 12.60 0.37 3.30
C ALA A 71 11.56 -0.73 3.64
N GLU A 72 10.39 -0.33 4.14
CA GLU A 72 9.26 -1.19 4.53
C GLU A 72 8.25 -1.45 3.39
N ALA A 73 8.58 -1.07 2.14
CA ALA A 73 7.65 -1.13 1.02
C ALA A 73 7.04 -2.51 0.78
N ASP A 74 7.79 -3.60 0.98
CA ASP A 74 7.27 -4.96 0.75
C ASP A 74 6.15 -5.31 1.73
N ALA A 75 6.27 -4.93 3.01
CA ALA A 75 5.25 -5.17 4.02
C ALA A 75 3.98 -4.36 3.74
N VAL A 76 4.14 -3.07 3.39
CA VAL A 76 3.03 -2.19 3.00
C VAL A 76 2.29 -2.74 1.78
N LEU A 77 3.03 -3.13 0.73
CA LEU A 77 2.44 -3.65 -0.50
C LEU A 77 1.81 -5.05 -0.30
N ALA A 78 2.35 -5.88 0.60
CA ALA A 78 1.75 -7.15 0.97
C ALA A 78 0.41 -6.95 1.69
N ALA A 79 0.35 -6.03 2.66
CA ALA A 79 -0.90 -5.69 3.34
C ALA A 79 -1.96 -5.15 2.36
N LEU A 80 -1.58 -4.23 1.46
CA LEU A 80 -2.47 -3.75 0.41
C LEU A 80 -2.96 -4.87 -0.52
N ALA A 81 -2.08 -5.78 -0.92
CA ALA A 81 -2.45 -6.89 -1.80
C ALA A 81 -3.50 -7.82 -1.19
N VAL A 82 -3.48 -8.02 0.14
CA VAL A 82 -4.48 -8.81 0.87
C VAL A 82 -5.78 -8.02 1.07
N LEU A 83 -5.70 -6.74 1.44
CA LEU A 83 -6.88 -5.95 1.81
C LEU A 83 -7.68 -5.40 0.64
N VAL A 84 -7.04 -5.08 -0.50
CA VAL A 84 -7.73 -4.47 -1.65
C VAL A 84 -8.87 -5.37 -2.17
N PRO A 85 -8.69 -6.69 -2.41
CA PRO A 85 -9.77 -7.58 -2.82
C PRO A 85 -10.91 -7.70 -1.80
N LEU A 86 -10.63 -7.44 -0.52
CA LEU A 86 -11.60 -7.51 0.58
C LEU A 86 -12.29 -6.16 0.83
N THR A 87 -11.92 -5.12 0.09
CA THR A 87 -12.47 -3.78 0.28
C THR A 87 -13.94 -3.74 -0.10
N ALA A 88 -14.77 -3.31 0.86
CA ALA A 88 -16.18 -3.00 0.68
C ALA A 88 -16.43 -1.52 0.99
N PRO A 89 -17.56 -0.94 0.56
CA PRO A 89 -18.00 0.36 1.03
C PRO A 89 -18.03 0.39 2.58
N PRO A 90 -17.34 1.35 3.21
CA PRO A 90 -17.31 1.43 4.68
C PRO A 90 -18.69 1.79 5.24
N ALA A 91 -18.93 1.46 6.51
CA ALA A 91 -20.11 1.94 7.21
C ALA A 91 -20.08 3.48 7.33
N GLU A 92 -21.23 4.10 7.64
CA GLU A 92 -21.29 5.55 7.81
C GLU A 92 -20.29 6.03 8.88
N GLY A 93 -19.36 6.90 8.47
CA GLY A 93 -18.33 7.44 9.34
C GLY A 93 -17.04 6.61 9.43
N GLU A 94 -16.97 5.45 8.78
CA GLU A 94 -15.76 4.64 8.69
C GLU A 94 -14.95 4.96 7.42
N GLU A 95 -13.64 4.69 7.49
CA GLU A 95 -12.71 4.82 6.37
C GLU A 95 -12.18 3.45 5.97
N SER A 96 -11.99 3.21 4.67
CA SER A 96 -11.34 1.97 4.21
C SER A 96 -9.88 1.94 4.65
N THR A 97 -9.49 0.94 5.45
CA THR A 97 -8.10 0.73 5.89
C THR A 97 -7.13 0.68 4.69
N ALA A 98 -7.52 0.02 3.60
CA ALA A 98 -6.70 -0.09 2.41
C ALA A 98 -6.45 1.27 1.75
N VAL A 99 -7.50 2.12 1.68
CA VAL A 99 -7.36 3.47 1.14
C VAL A 99 -6.48 4.32 2.04
N HIS A 100 -6.72 4.31 3.35
CA HIS A 100 -5.92 5.06 4.31
C HIS A 100 -4.44 4.67 4.23
N LEU A 101 -4.12 3.37 4.24
CA LEU A 101 -2.74 2.89 4.09
C LEU A 101 -2.09 3.40 2.81
N ALA A 102 -2.77 3.29 1.66
CA ALA A 102 -2.24 3.77 0.39
C ALA A 102 -2.03 5.30 0.39
N ARG A 103 -2.97 6.07 0.98
CA ARG A 103 -2.86 7.54 1.10
C ARG A 103 -1.71 7.97 2.00
N ALA A 104 -1.45 7.24 3.08
CA ALA A 104 -0.37 7.51 4.02
C ALA A 104 1.01 7.18 3.43
N ALA A 105 1.15 6.03 2.76
CA ALA A 105 2.44 5.54 2.29
C ALA A 105 2.90 6.15 0.94
N ALA A 106 1.96 6.46 0.02
CA ALA A 106 2.32 6.89 -1.34
C ALA A 106 3.23 8.13 -1.40
N PRO A 107 2.98 9.24 -0.64
CA PRO A 107 3.87 10.39 -0.65
C PRO A 107 5.29 10.06 -0.17
N ALA A 108 5.41 9.17 0.82
CA ALA A 108 6.70 8.76 1.35
C ALA A 108 7.48 7.90 0.34
N PHE A 109 6.81 7.04 -0.44
CA PHE A 109 7.47 6.33 -1.53
C PHE A 109 7.93 7.27 -2.65
N ALA A 110 7.15 8.29 -2.98
CA ALA A 110 7.55 9.31 -3.95
C ALA A 110 8.80 10.08 -3.47
N ALA A 111 8.77 10.59 -2.23
CA ALA A 111 9.86 11.35 -1.63
C ALA A 111 11.13 10.50 -1.42
N GLY A 112 10.97 9.21 -1.09
CA GLY A 112 12.05 8.24 -0.95
C GLY A 112 12.55 7.64 -2.27
N LEU A 113 12.06 8.12 -3.42
CA LEU A 113 12.42 7.65 -4.78
C LEU A 113 12.12 6.16 -5.02
N GLY A 114 11.18 5.58 -4.28
CA GLY A 114 10.70 4.21 -4.42
C GLY A 114 9.72 4.06 -5.58
N TRP A 115 10.13 4.35 -6.82
CA TRP A 115 9.25 4.44 -8.00
C TRP A 115 8.26 3.27 -8.17
N SER A 116 8.74 2.03 -8.04
CA SER A 116 7.89 0.85 -8.18
C SER A 116 6.92 0.66 -7.00
N ALA A 117 7.34 1.03 -5.79
CA ALA A 117 6.49 1.00 -4.61
C ALA A 117 5.42 2.08 -4.68
N TRP A 118 5.80 3.29 -5.12
CA TRP A 118 4.88 4.40 -5.34
C TRP A 118 3.82 4.02 -6.37
N GLU A 119 4.22 3.54 -7.56
CA GLU A 119 3.28 3.12 -8.59
C GLU A 119 2.30 2.04 -8.10
N ARG A 120 2.81 1.00 -7.43
CA ARG A 120 1.97 -0.10 -6.95
C ARG A 120 1.01 0.36 -5.85
N ALA A 121 1.47 1.19 -4.91
CA ALA A 121 0.63 1.76 -3.87
C ALA A 121 -0.48 2.64 -4.45
N LEU A 122 -0.16 3.47 -5.47
CA LEU A 122 -1.14 4.27 -6.17
C LEU A 122 -2.20 3.40 -6.88
N ARG A 123 -1.78 2.34 -7.58
CA ARG A 123 -2.72 1.42 -8.26
C ARG A 123 -3.63 0.69 -7.27
N PHE A 124 -3.08 0.23 -6.14
CA PHE A 124 -3.89 -0.33 -5.06
C PHE A 124 -4.86 0.70 -4.49
N GLY A 125 -4.40 1.94 -4.28
CA GLY A 125 -5.23 3.05 -3.81
C GLY A 125 -6.38 3.38 -4.75
N THR A 126 -6.12 3.45 -6.06
CA THR A 126 -7.16 3.65 -7.08
C THR A 126 -8.24 2.57 -7.00
N GLU A 127 -7.84 1.30 -6.92
CA GLU A 127 -8.81 0.20 -6.86
C GLU A 127 -9.57 0.16 -5.52
N ALA A 128 -8.88 0.31 -4.40
CA ALA A 128 -9.51 0.33 -3.07
C ALA A 128 -10.50 1.50 -2.94
N SER A 129 -10.14 2.70 -3.39
CA SER A 129 -11.01 3.88 -3.32
C SER A 129 -12.20 3.77 -4.27
N ARG A 130 -12.06 3.05 -5.39
CA ARG A 130 -13.17 2.68 -6.28
C ARG A 130 -14.13 1.72 -5.60
N LEU A 131 -13.62 0.64 -5.00
CA LEU A 131 -14.43 -0.35 -4.27
C LEU A 131 -15.13 0.25 -3.04
N ALA A 132 -14.45 1.15 -2.33
CA ALA A 132 -14.99 1.84 -1.16
C ALA A 132 -15.93 3.02 -1.50
N GLY A 133 -16.06 3.41 -2.78
CA GLY A 133 -16.86 4.57 -3.18
C GLY A 133 -16.29 5.93 -2.75
N GLN A 134 -15.01 5.99 -2.37
CA GLN A 134 -14.33 7.19 -1.86
C GLN A 134 -13.82 8.06 -3.03
N VAL A 135 -14.73 8.78 -3.67
CA VAL A 135 -14.46 9.59 -4.89
C VAL A 135 -13.36 10.64 -4.69
N ALA A 136 -13.23 11.22 -3.49
CA ALA A 136 -12.18 12.19 -3.20
C ALA A 136 -10.78 11.56 -3.27
N ASP A 137 -10.63 10.35 -2.73
CA ASP A 137 -9.38 9.60 -2.78
C ASP A 137 -9.10 9.04 -4.18
N GLN A 138 -10.13 8.61 -4.92
CA GLN A 138 -9.97 8.28 -6.34
C GLN A 138 -9.34 9.45 -7.12
N ALA A 139 -9.85 10.67 -6.92
CA ALA A 139 -9.30 11.86 -7.57
C ALA A 139 -7.86 12.14 -7.17
N TYR A 140 -7.49 11.89 -5.91
CA TYR A 140 -6.10 11.99 -5.46
C TYR A 140 -5.21 10.96 -6.16
N PHE A 141 -5.58 9.68 -6.18
CA PHE A 141 -4.72 8.65 -6.76
C PHE A 141 -4.52 8.85 -8.27
N HIS A 142 -5.57 9.27 -8.99
CA HIS A 142 -5.45 9.67 -10.40
C HIS A 142 -4.52 10.88 -10.57
N HIS A 143 -4.55 11.86 -9.67
CA HIS A 143 -3.61 12.98 -9.72
C HIS A 143 -2.16 12.51 -9.61
N GLU A 144 -1.86 11.70 -8.59
CA GLU A 144 -0.51 11.21 -8.34
C GLU A 144 -0.01 10.25 -9.42
N LEU A 145 -0.87 9.41 -10.00
CA LEU A 145 -0.52 8.59 -11.18
C LEU A 145 -0.17 9.47 -12.38
N GLY A 146 -0.86 10.60 -12.53
CA GLY A 146 -0.52 11.64 -13.49
C GLY A 146 0.87 12.23 -13.26
N ILE A 147 1.20 12.58 -12.02
CA ILE A 147 2.54 13.09 -11.64
C ILE A 147 3.62 12.03 -11.91
N LEU A 148 3.40 10.79 -11.49
CA LEU A 148 4.30 9.66 -11.78
C LEU A 148 4.53 9.50 -13.28
N ALA A 149 3.47 9.58 -14.09
CA ALA A 149 3.56 9.50 -15.55
C ALA A 149 4.35 10.68 -16.15
N LEU A 150 4.21 11.90 -15.61
CA LEU A 150 5.04 13.06 -16.01
C LEU A 150 6.52 12.81 -15.71
N CYS A 151 6.84 12.33 -14.50
CA CYS A 151 8.21 11.98 -14.14
C CYS A 151 8.81 10.91 -15.07
N GLY A 152 7.99 9.99 -15.57
CA GLY A 152 8.38 8.97 -16.55
C GLY A 152 8.33 9.40 -18.02
N GLY A 153 7.96 10.65 -18.33
CA GLY A 153 7.83 11.14 -19.71
C GLY A 153 6.64 10.58 -20.49
N LEU A 154 5.67 9.95 -19.82
CA LEU A 154 4.49 9.32 -20.42
C LEU A 154 3.34 10.34 -20.55
N LEU A 155 3.49 11.32 -21.44
CA LEU A 155 2.61 12.50 -21.49
C LEU A 155 1.12 12.18 -21.76
N ASP A 156 0.83 11.22 -22.64
CA ASP A 156 -0.56 10.83 -22.93
C ASP A 156 -1.23 10.18 -21.72
N ARG A 157 -0.48 9.33 -21.00
CA ARG A 157 -0.95 8.74 -19.75
C ARG A 157 -1.14 9.80 -18.68
N ALA A 158 -0.18 10.72 -18.53
CA ALA A 158 -0.29 11.81 -17.58
C ALA A 158 -1.55 12.65 -17.83
N ARG A 159 -1.84 12.99 -19.10
CA ARG A 159 -3.06 13.72 -19.46
C ARG A 159 -4.31 12.96 -19.04
N ALA A 160 -4.43 11.68 -19.41
CA ALA A 160 -5.62 10.88 -19.10
C ALA A 160 -5.88 10.79 -17.58
N GLU A 161 -4.83 10.55 -16.79
CA GLU A 161 -4.94 10.46 -15.33
C GLU A 161 -5.33 11.81 -14.70
N LEU A 162 -4.75 12.92 -15.17
CA LEU A 162 -5.07 14.26 -14.66
C LEU A 162 -6.48 14.71 -15.04
N GLU A 163 -6.95 14.39 -16.26
CA GLU A 163 -8.33 14.66 -16.68
C GLU A 163 -9.34 13.87 -15.84
N ALA A 164 -9.07 12.58 -15.57
CA ALA A 164 -9.89 11.77 -14.67
C ALA A 164 -9.96 12.38 -13.25
N SER A 165 -8.81 12.82 -12.71
CA SER A 165 -8.73 13.50 -11.41
C SER A 165 -9.60 14.77 -11.37
N ILE A 166 -9.55 15.60 -12.42
CA ILE A 166 -10.37 16.82 -12.52
C ILE A 166 -11.86 16.47 -12.60
N GLY A 167 -12.24 15.51 -13.43
CA GLY A 167 -13.64 15.08 -13.58
C GLY A 167 -14.27 14.60 -12.27
N LEU A 168 -13.53 13.79 -11.49
CA LEU A 168 -13.99 13.31 -10.19
C LEU A 168 -14.18 14.44 -9.17
N ARG A 169 -13.29 15.45 -9.15
CA ARG A 169 -13.45 16.64 -8.29
C ARG A 169 -14.64 17.50 -8.71
N GLY A 170 -14.90 17.62 -10.02
CA GLY A 170 -16.08 18.31 -10.54
C GLY A 170 -17.39 17.69 -10.03
N ALA A 171 -17.52 16.36 -10.16
CA ALA A 171 -18.70 15.63 -9.69
C ALA A 171 -18.95 15.76 -8.17
N LEU A 172 -17.91 15.92 -7.36
CA LEU A 172 -18.02 16.18 -5.92
C LEU A 172 -18.54 17.59 -5.62
N SER A 173 -18.09 18.59 -6.36
CA SER A 173 -18.53 19.98 -6.20
C SER A 173 -20.02 20.12 -6.54
N ASP A 174 -20.48 19.49 -7.62
CA ASP A 174 -21.88 19.53 -8.03
C ASP A 174 -22.81 18.94 -6.97
N ARG A 175 -22.42 17.82 -6.33
CA ARG A 175 -23.19 17.18 -5.25
C ARG A 175 -23.31 18.04 -3.98
N ARG A 176 -22.39 18.97 -3.74
CA ARG A 176 -22.43 19.87 -2.57
C ARG A 176 -23.23 21.15 -2.83
N GLY A 177 -23.46 21.50 -4.09
CA GLY A 177 -24.19 22.71 -4.50
C GLY A 177 -25.70 22.52 -4.71
N THR A 178 -26.17 21.27 -4.68
CA THR A 178 -27.59 20.87 -4.74
C THR A 178 -28.12 20.56 -3.35
#